data_AF-A0A522F4W3-F1
#
_entry.id   AF-A0A522F4W3-F1
#
_cell.length_a   1.000
_cell.length_b   1.000
_cell.length_c   1.000
_cell.angle_alpha   90.00
_cell.angle_beta   90.00
_cell.angle_gamma   90.00
#
_symmetry.space_group_name_H-M   'P 1'
#
loop_
_entity.id
_entity.type
_entity.pdbx_description
1 polymer ?
#
loop_
_entity_poly.entity_id
_entity_poly.type
_entity_poly.pdbx_seq_one_letter_code
_entity_poly.pdbx_strand_id
1 'polypeptide(L)'
;MDQFSTHPLYRRHNIDSVMNSLWEFYKTRFFSLFLISLAMSLVMQYASTFLNFKELQSITDPMLIFEKMKGYIVPILIISLVNLLFTTILQHYILYNPIDSGNNIFVSIMSSLKYFIPYLIIMVLLVFAGSIAIVLGLLALIVGVFFSILYIMTIYLFVLPVMMVEGANIGNTISRTLTLAHRNFWSNIGWVAVFLIIVIITSVILSSIILLPFAGSFLRTIFNPAEATTIINVTTKPLFIILSAAVNALILPVMPVFACILYFNGKAREEQVQTINPANPENEKVKVEDLYAKPYSDDHPENPEKTSDGLNV
;
A
#
# COMPACT_ATOMS: atom_id res chain seq x y z
N MET A 1 7.85 20.67 10.78
CA MET A 1 6.98 19.49 10.56
C MET A 1 7.50 18.68 9.37
N ASP A 2 8.80 18.72 9.05
CA ASP A 2 9.30 18.48 7.69
C ASP A 2 10.37 17.39 7.58
N GLN A 3 10.38 16.42 8.50
CA GLN A 3 11.40 15.36 8.43
C GLN A 3 11.17 14.44 7.21
N PHE A 4 9.91 14.23 6.81
CA PHE A 4 9.55 13.31 5.72
C PHE A 4 9.53 13.93 4.32
N SER A 5 9.62 15.25 4.18
CA SER A 5 9.71 15.90 2.86
C SER A 5 11.02 15.57 2.13
N THR A 6 12.04 15.15 2.88
CA THR A 6 13.33 14.67 2.34
C THR A 6 13.33 13.19 1.98
N HIS A 7 12.25 12.45 2.25
CA HIS A 7 12.18 11.03 1.95
C HIS A 7 12.26 10.80 0.43
N PRO A 8 13.01 9.79 -0.08
CA PRO A 8 13.18 9.59 -1.53
C PRO A 8 11.89 9.24 -2.29
N LEU A 9 10.88 8.74 -1.58
CA LEU A 9 9.54 8.49 -2.12
C LEU A 9 8.60 9.70 -2.00
N TYR A 10 9.06 10.82 -1.42
CA TYR A 10 8.29 12.04 -1.25
C TYR A 10 8.24 12.85 -2.54
N ARG A 11 7.25 12.58 -3.40
CA ARG A 11 6.97 13.40 -4.59
C ARG A 11 5.55 13.21 -5.09
N ARG A 12 5.12 14.07 -6.00
CA ARG A 12 3.93 13.80 -6.83
C ARG A 12 4.29 12.74 -7.85
N HIS A 13 3.41 11.75 -7.98
CA HIS A 13 3.61 10.68 -8.94
C HIS A 13 2.52 10.68 -10.02
N ASN A 14 2.93 10.26 -11.21
CA ASN A 14 2.10 9.61 -12.23
C ASN A 14 2.41 8.09 -12.24
N ILE A 15 1.64 7.28 -12.97
CA ILE A 15 1.78 5.81 -12.95
C ILE A 15 3.21 5.34 -13.26
N ASP A 16 3.88 5.94 -14.25
CA ASP A 16 5.24 5.58 -14.65
C ASP A 16 6.25 5.90 -13.54
N SER A 17 6.14 7.09 -12.95
CA SER A 17 7.01 7.51 -11.85
C SER A 17 6.77 6.75 -10.55
N VAL A 18 5.57 6.19 -10.32
CA VAL A 18 5.30 5.28 -9.19
C VAL A 18 6.14 4.01 -9.39
N MET A 19 6.04 3.38 -10.56
CA MET A 19 6.78 2.14 -10.84
C MET A 19 8.28 2.37 -10.84
N ASN A 20 8.75 3.47 -11.43
CA ASN A 20 10.17 3.80 -11.43
C ASN A 20 10.69 4.06 -10.00
N SER A 21 9.96 4.82 -9.18
CA SER A 21 10.34 5.04 -7.77
C SER A 21 10.37 3.76 -6.96
N LEU A 22 9.38 2.89 -7.15
CA LEU A 22 9.33 1.61 -6.47
C LEU A 22 10.57 0.79 -6.81
N TRP A 23 10.89 0.69 -8.11
CA TRP A 23 12.05 -0.06 -8.59
C TRP A 23 13.37 0.54 -8.12
N GLU A 24 13.56 1.86 -8.24
CA GLU A 24 14.76 2.56 -7.77
C GLU A 24 14.97 2.40 -6.26
N PHE A 25 13.91 2.55 -5.47
CA PHE A 25 13.96 2.37 -4.02
C PHE A 25 14.32 0.94 -3.64
N TYR A 26 13.66 -0.03 -4.28
CA TYR A 26 13.90 -1.45 -4.05
C TYR A 26 15.32 -1.86 -4.44
N LYS A 27 15.77 -1.47 -5.64
CA LYS A 27 17.12 -1.78 -6.15
C LYS A 27 18.22 -1.21 -5.26
N THR A 28 18.08 0.05 -4.83
CA THR A 28 19.08 0.73 -4.00
C THR A 28 19.22 0.08 -2.62
N ARG A 29 18.14 -0.51 -2.09
CA ARG A 29 18.10 -1.13 -0.75
C ARG A 29 17.91 -2.64 -0.80
N PHE A 30 18.17 -3.25 -1.95
CA PHE A 30 17.79 -4.63 -2.25
C PHE A 30 18.27 -5.59 -1.18
N PHE A 31 19.56 -5.55 -0.87
CA PHE A 31 20.18 -6.50 0.06
C PHE A 31 19.57 -6.44 1.47
N SER A 32 19.34 -5.23 1.99
CA SER A 32 18.73 -5.07 3.32
C SER A 32 17.29 -5.55 3.34
N LEU A 33 16.46 -5.08 2.39
CA LEU A 33 15.05 -5.46 2.31
C LEU A 33 14.87 -6.96 2.06
N PHE A 34 15.71 -7.55 1.21
CA PHE A 34 15.70 -8.97 0.91
C PHE A 34 16.07 -9.79 2.15
N LEU A 35 17.16 -9.48 2.86
CA LEU A 35 17.57 -10.25 4.04
C LEU A 35 16.54 -10.19 5.17
N ILE A 36 16.00 -9.00 5.45
CA ILE A 36 14.94 -8.82 6.46
C ILE A 36 13.72 -9.67 6.08
N SER A 37 13.29 -9.58 4.82
CA SER A 37 12.11 -10.29 4.34
C SER A 37 12.35 -11.79 4.21
N LEU A 38 13.58 -12.23 3.98
CA LEU A 38 13.98 -13.64 3.97
C LEU A 38 13.89 -14.24 5.37
N ALA A 39 14.41 -13.56 6.38
CA ALA A 39 14.27 -13.99 7.76
C ALA A 39 12.79 -14.07 8.17
N MET A 40 12.00 -13.05 7.86
CA MET A 40 10.56 -13.04 8.11
C MET A 40 9.85 -14.18 7.36
N SER A 41 10.15 -14.39 6.08
CA SER A 41 9.54 -15.43 5.26
C SER A 41 9.90 -16.83 5.75
N LEU A 42 11.13 -17.05 6.22
CA LEU A 42 11.52 -18.32 6.84
C LEU A 42 10.75 -18.60 8.12
N VAL A 43 10.58 -17.59 8.97
CA VAL A 43 9.75 -17.72 10.19
C VAL A 43 8.31 -18.03 9.83
N MET A 44 7.73 -17.34 8.83
CA MET A 44 6.37 -17.61 8.36
C MET A 44 6.20 -19.00 7.76
N GLN A 45 7.18 -19.44 6.95
CA GLN A 45 7.18 -20.77 6.34
C GLN A 45 7.30 -21.86 7.39
N TYR A 46 8.19 -21.68 8.37
CA TYR A 46 8.33 -22.58 9.51
C TYR A 46 7.06 -22.62 10.35
N ALA A 47 6.47 -21.46 10.67
CA ALA A 47 5.22 -21.38 11.42
C ALA A 47 4.08 -22.10 10.70
N SER A 48 4.04 -22.01 9.37
CA SER A 48 3.03 -22.70 8.55
C SER A 48 3.16 -24.22 8.59
N THR A 49 4.35 -24.78 8.89
CA THR A 49 4.52 -26.24 9.04
C THR A 49 3.79 -26.82 10.24
N PHE A 50 3.45 -26.00 11.25
CA PHE A 50 2.61 -26.44 12.37
C PHE A 50 1.15 -26.67 11.97
N LEU A 51 0.73 -26.21 10.78
CA LEU A 51 -0.61 -26.46 10.24
C LEU A 51 -0.59 -27.77 9.43
N ASN A 52 -1.01 -28.87 10.05
CA ASN A 52 -1.10 -30.16 9.36
C ASN A 52 -2.37 -30.29 8.50
N PHE A 53 -2.38 -29.68 7.32
CA PHE A 53 -3.50 -29.79 6.37
C PHE A 53 -3.65 -31.18 5.74
N LYS A 54 -2.68 -32.09 5.91
CA LYS A 54 -2.73 -33.45 5.34
C LYS A 54 -3.94 -34.22 5.84
N GLU A 55 -4.31 -34.04 7.10
CA GLU A 55 -5.46 -34.70 7.70
C GLU A 55 -6.80 -34.17 7.18
N LEU A 56 -6.84 -32.94 6.68
CA LEU A 56 -8.06 -32.34 6.13
C LEU A 56 -8.37 -32.86 4.72
N GLN A 57 -7.36 -33.24 3.96
CA GLN A 57 -7.52 -33.74 2.58
C GLN A 57 -8.13 -35.15 2.52
N SER A 58 -7.97 -35.96 3.57
CA SER A 58 -8.51 -37.32 3.65
C SER A 58 -9.98 -37.37 4.11
N ILE A 59 -10.54 -36.24 4.55
CA ILE A 59 -11.91 -36.18 5.07
C ILE A 59 -12.84 -35.77 3.93
N THR A 60 -13.87 -36.56 3.67
CA THR A 60 -14.88 -36.27 2.63
C THR A 60 -16.14 -35.62 3.21
N ASP A 61 -16.38 -35.75 4.52
CA ASP A 61 -17.54 -35.17 5.21
C ASP A 61 -17.31 -33.68 5.54
N PRO A 62 -18.11 -32.75 4.98
CA PRO A 62 -18.00 -31.32 5.25
C PRO A 62 -18.11 -30.95 6.73
N MET A 63 -18.93 -31.66 7.52
CA MET A 63 -19.13 -31.33 8.94
C MET A 63 -17.88 -31.66 9.76
N LEU A 64 -17.25 -32.81 9.48
CA LEU A 64 -16.00 -33.21 10.12
C LEU A 64 -14.83 -32.30 9.70
N ILE A 65 -14.81 -31.82 8.45
CA ILE A 65 -13.85 -30.80 8.01
C ILE A 65 -14.01 -29.52 8.84
N PHE A 66 -15.25 -29.04 9.00
CA PHE A 66 -15.51 -27.81 9.78
C PHE A 66 -15.09 -27.95 11.24
N GLU A 67 -15.37 -29.10 11.87
CA GLU A 67 -14.95 -29.38 13.24
C GLU A 67 -13.43 -29.36 13.39
N LYS A 68 -12.69 -30.03 12.48
CA LYS A 68 -11.23 -29.97 12.48
C LYS A 68 -10.69 -28.57 12.18
N MET A 69 -11.35 -27.81 11.31
CA MET A 69 -10.96 -26.43 10.99
C MET A 69 -11.01 -25.50 12.22
N LYS A 70 -11.95 -25.72 13.15
CA LYS A 70 -11.99 -24.97 14.42
C LYS A 70 -10.71 -25.12 15.23
N GLY A 71 -10.10 -26.32 15.22
CA GLY A 71 -8.83 -26.58 15.88
C GLY A 71 -7.66 -25.75 15.33
N TYR A 72 -7.74 -25.30 14.07
CA TYR A 72 -6.71 -24.47 13.44
C TYR A 72 -6.92 -22.96 13.64
N ILE A 73 -8.05 -22.51 14.20
CA ILE A 73 -8.34 -21.07 14.38
C ILE A 73 -7.22 -20.39 15.18
N VAL A 74 -6.83 -20.97 16.32
CA VAL A 74 -5.80 -20.38 17.19
C VAL A 74 -4.42 -20.33 16.50
N PRO A 75 -3.90 -21.42 15.91
CA PRO A 75 -2.69 -21.39 15.10
C PRO A 75 -2.72 -20.35 13.97
N ILE A 76 -3.82 -20.27 13.21
CA ILE A 76 -4.00 -19.30 12.11
C ILE A 76 -3.97 -17.87 12.65
N LEU A 77 -4.62 -17.62 13.79
CA LEU A 77 -4.64 -16.32 14.44
C LEU A 77 -3.23 -15.91 14.87
N ILE A 78 -2.46 -16.82 15.49
CA ILE A 78 -1.05 -16.56 15.87
C ILE A 78 -0.21 -16.22 14.63
N ILE A 79 -0.29 -17.02 13.58
CA ILE A 79 0.42 -16.78 12.31
C ILE A 79 0.04 -15.42 11.71
N SER A 80 -1.25 -15.08 11.75
CA SER A 80 -1.76 -13.80 11.26
C SER A 80 -1.22 -12.61 12.07
N LEU A 81 -1.15 -12.73 13.40
CA LEU A 81 -0.56 -11.70 14.26
C LEU A 81 0.94 -11.52 14.01
N VAL A 82 1.68 -12.62 13.81
CA VAL A 82 3.11 -12.56 13.45
C VAL A 82 3.30 -11.88 12.10
N ASN A 83 2.47 -12.21 11.11
CA ASN A 83 2.52 -11.57 9.80
C ASN A 83 2.20 -10.07 9.88
N LEU A 84 1.21 -9.70 10.68
CA LEU A 84 0.87 -8.31 10.95
C LEU A 84 2.06 -7.58 11.57
N LEU A 85 2.73 -8.19 12.56
CA LEU A 85 3.91 -7.64 13.20
C LEU A 85 5.04 -7.43 12.18
N PHE A 86 5.34 -8.42 11.35
CA PHE A 86 6.35 -8.29 10.28
C PHE A 86 6.03 -7.15 9.31
N THR A 87 4.76 -7.00 8.94
CA THR A 87 4.32 -5.88 8.10
C THR A 87 4.57 -4.53 8.78
N THR A 88 4.26 -4.42 10.08
CA THR A 88 4.52 -3.18 10.85
C THR A 88 6.01 -2.85 10.97
N ILE A 89 6.85 -3.86 11.23
CA ILE A 89 8.30 -3.70 11.32
C ILE A 89 8.88 -3.24 9.97
N LEU A 90 8.46 -3.89 8.89
CA LEU A 90 9.00 -3.60 7.57
C LEU A 90 8.57 -2.23 7.06
N GLN A 91 7.31 -1.84 7.28
CA GLN A 91 6.85 -0.49 6.94
C GLN A 91 7.64 0.58 7.71
N HIS A 92 7.85 0.36 9.01
CA HIS A 92 8.63 1.28 9.83
C HIS A 92 10.07 1.40 9.30
N TYR A 93 10.70 0.26 8.98
CA TYR A 93 12.03 0.25 8.39
C TYR A 93 12.09 1.04 7.08
N ILE A 94 11.16 0.78 6.15
CA ILE A 94 11.08 1.45 4.85
C ILE A 94 10.89 2.96 5.00
N LEU A 95 10.11 3.38 5.99
CA LEU A 95 9.76 4.79 6.20
C LEU A 95 10.89 5.59 6.86
N TYR A 96 11.57 5.02 7.85
CA TYR A 96 12.53 5.77 8.68
C TYR A 96 13.99 5.55 8.28
N ASN A 97 14.38 4.37 7.77
CA ASN A 97 15.77 4.10 7.39
C ASN A 97 16.33 5.07 6.34
N PRO A 98 15.55 5.55 5.34
CA PRO A 98 16.06 6.53 4.36
C PRO A 98 16.37 7.91 4.93
N ILE A 99 15.75 8.29 6.05
CA ILE A 99 15.86 9.63 6.64
C ILE A 99 16.82 9.63 7.82
N ASP A 100 16.88 8.53 8.56
CA ASP A 100 17.74 8.36 9.72
C ASP A 100 18.63 7.13 9.51
N SER A 101 19.92 7.37 9.24
CA SER A 101 20.92 6.31 9.10
C SER A 101 21.12 5.49 10.37
N GLY A 102 20.74 6.02 11.55
CA GLY A 102 20.73 5.29 12.81
C GLY A 102 19.60 4.26 12.93
N ASN A 103 18.55 4.39 12.12
CA ASN A 103 17.41 3.48 12.14
C ASN A 103 17.73 2.17 11.40
N ASN A 104 18.23 1.19 12.15
CA ASN A 104 18.42 -0.18 11.69
C ASN A 104 17.18 -1.07 11.93
N ILE A 105 17.26 -2.35 11.55
CA ILE A 105 16.15 -3.29 11.71
C ILE A 105 15.79 -3.53 13.19
N PHE A 106 16.76 -3.57 14.10
CA PHE A 106 16.51 -3.78 15.53
C PHE A 106 15.77 -2.59 16.15
N VAL A 107 16.17 -1.36 15.78
CA VAL A 107 15.47 -0.14 16.18
C VAL A 107 14.05 -0.14 15.61
N SER A 108 13.88 -0.59 14.37
CA SER A 108 12.55 -0.71 13.74
C SER A 108 11.67 -1.77 14.41
N ILE A 109 12.25 -2.89 14.86
CA ILE A 109 11.52 -3.91 15.63
C ILE A 109 10.94 -3.27 16.90
N MET A 110 11.78 -2.63 17.71
CA MET A 110 11.31 -2.06 18.98
C MET A 110 10.37 -0.87 18.77
N SER A 111 10.71 0.03 17.84
CA SER A 111 9.95 1.25 17.59
C SER A 111 8.60 0.99 16.91
N SER A 112 8.48 -0.09 16.14
CA SER A 112 7.22 -0.45 15.48
C SER A 112 6.15 -0.98 16.44
N LEU A 113 6.54 -1.54 17.59
CA LEU A 113 5.60 -2.14 18.55
C LEU A 113 4.54 -1.15 19.06
N LYS A 114 4.87 0.14 19.18
CA LYS A 114 3.91 1.17 19.61
C LYS A 114 2.77 1.37 18.60
N TYR A 115 2.97 1.01 17.34
CA TYR A 115 1.95 1.09 16.29
C TYR A 115 1.16 -0.21 16.13
N PHE A 116 1.66 -1.33 16.68
CA PHE A 116 1.05 -2.65 16.48
C PHE A 116 -0.38 -2.73 17.02
N ILE A 117 -0.62 -2.29 18.26
CA ILE A 117 -1.96 -2.35 18.88
C ILE A 117 -2.95 -1.39 18.18
N PRO A 118 -2.62 -0.10 17.95
CA PRO A 118 -3.50 0.79 17.19
C PRO A 118 -3.81 0.25 15.79
N TYR A 119 -2.81 -0.32 15.10
CA TYR A 119 -3.00 -0.92 13.78
C TYR A 119 -3.90 -2.14 13.82
N LEU A 120 -3.71 -3.04 14.79
CA LEU A 120 -4.57 -4.20 14.99
C LEU A 120 -6.05 -3.78 15.19
N ILE A 121 -6.30 -2.75 16.00
CA ILE A 121 -7.67 -2.24 16.21
C ILE A 121 -8.27 -1.73 14.90
N ILE A 122 -7.53 -0.94 14.12
CA ILE A 122 -8.00 -0.47 12.80
C ILE A 122 -8.26 -1.65 11.87
N MET A 123 -7.39 -2.66 11.87
CA MET A 123 -7.57 -3.84 11.03
C MET A 123 -8.83 -4.62 11.36
N VAL A 124 -9.15 -4.80 12.64
CA VAL A 124 -10.41 -5.44 13.07
C VAL A 124 -11.62 -4.64 12.59
N LEU A 125 -11.60 -3.31 12.76
CA LEU A 125 -12.66 -2.43 12.27
C LEU A 125 -12.79 -2.48 10.74
N LEU A 126 -11.66 -2.51 10.02
CA LEU A 126 -11.61 -2.56 8.57
C LEU A 126 -12.12 -3.92 8.04
N VAL A 127 -11.82 -5.03 8.71
CA VAL A 127 -12.37 -6.35 8.36
C VAL A 127 -13.89 -6.35 8.54
N PHE A 128 -14.40 -5.78 9.62
CA PHE A 128 -15.84 -5.66 9.85
C PHE A 128 -16.51 -4.81 8.76
N ALA A 129 -16.03 -3.59 8.51
CA ALA A 129 -16.56 -2.71 7.47
C ALA A 129 -16.38 -3.31 6.06
N GLY A 130 -15.25 -3.98 5.82
CA GLY A 130 -14.94 -4.66 4.58
C GLY A 130 -15.88 -5.81 4.28
N SER A 131 -16.27 -6.59 5.30
CA SER A 131 -17.28 -7.65 5.13
C SER A 131 -18.61 -7.09 4.61
N ILE A 132 -19.05 -5.95 5.15
CA ILE A 132 -20.27 -5.25 4.71
C ILE A 132 -20.10 -4.77 3.26
N ALA A 133 -18.97 -4.15 2.94
CA ALA A 133 -18.69 -3.68 1.58
C ALA A 133 -18.63 -4.84 0.55
N ILE A 134 -18.14 -6.01 0.93
CA ILE A 134 -18.14 -7.21 0.06
C ILE A 134 -19.58 -7.72 -0.15
N VAL A 135 -20.40 -7.77 0.90
CA VAL A 135 -21.82 -8.16 0.78
C VAL A 135 -22.58 -7.19 -0.13
N LEU A 136 -22.37 -5.88 0.04
CA LEU A 136 -22.92 -4.86 -0.85
C LEU A 136 -22.40 -5.02 -2.29
N GLY A 137 -21.12 -5.32 -2.44
CA GLY A 137 -20.49 -5.62 -3.73
C GLY A 137 -21.12 -6.83 -4.40
N LEU A 138 -21.45 -7.88 -3.65
CA LEU A 138 -22.12 -9.09 -4.15
C LEU A 138 -23.53 -8.78 -4.70
N LEU A 139 -24.27 -7.87 -4.04
CA LEU A 139 -25.56 -7.40 -4.56
C LEU A 139 -25.41 -6.65 -5.89
N ALA A 140 -24.26 -6.01 -6.11
CA ALA A 140 -23.88 -5.36 -7.36
C ALA A 140 -23.16 -6.29 -8.36
N LEU A 141 -23.41 -7.61 -8.25
CA LEU A 141 -22.84 -8.67 -9.08
C LEU A 141 -21.31 -8.82 -8.95
N ILE A 142 -20.71 -9.63 -9.83
CA ILE A 142 -19.27 -9.97 -9.83
C ILE A 142 -18.39 -8.70 -9.85
N VAL A 143 -18.74 -7.71 -10.68
CA VAL A 143 -17.99 -6.45 -10.79
C VAL A 143 -17.97 -5.70 -9.47
N GLY A 144 -19.08 -5.70 -8.72
CA GLY A 144 -19.17 -5.06 -7.42
C GLY A 144 -18.24 -5.69 -6.38
N VAL A 145 -18.11 -7.03 -6.34
CA VAL A 145 -17.19 -7.71 -5.41
C VAL A 145 -15.74 -7.33 -5.68
N PHE A 146 -15.31 -7.37 -6.94
CA PHE A 146 -13.94 -6.98 -7.32
C PHE A 146 -13.66 -5.52 -6.94
N PHE A 147 -14.61 -4.63 -7.20
CA PHE A 147 -14.49 -3.22 -6.83
C PHE A 147 -14.38 -3.04 -5.32
N SER A 148 -15.20 -3.72 -4.52
CA SER A 148 -15.14 -3.67 -3.06
C SER A 148 -13.80 -4.15 -2.51
N ILE A 149 -13.26 -5.26 -3.02
CA ILE A 149 -11.94 -5.77 -2.62
C ILE A 149 -10.86 -4.72 -2.92
N LEU A 150 -10.88 -4.15 -4.12
CA LEU A 150 -9.88 -3.17 -4.56
C LEU A 150 -9.96 -1.88 -3.72
N TYR A 151 -11.17 -1.44 -3.39
CA TYR A 151 -11.41 -0.30 -2.51
C TYR A 151 -10.87 -0.54 -1.09
N ILE A 152 -11.19 -1.69 -0.49
CA ILE A 152 -10.68 -2.05 0.85
C ILE A 152 -9.15 -2.12 0.84
N MET A 153 -8.56 -2.73 -0.19
CA MET A 153 -7.11 -2.78 -0.37
C MET A 153 -6.48 -1.39 -0.49
N THR A 154 -7.14 -0.47 -1.19
CA THR A 154 -6.67 0.91 -1.32
C THR A 154 -6.64 1.59 0.06
N ILE A 155 -7.70 1.47 0.85
CA ILE A 155 -7.74 2.01 2.22
C ILE A 155 -6.64 1.38 3.07
N TYR A 156 -6.51 0.05 3.03
CA TYR A 156 -5.52 -0.71 3.80
C TYR A 156 -4.10 -0.20 3.60
N LEU A 157 -3.72 0.08 2.34
CA LEU A 157 -2.38 0.57 1.99
C LEU A 157 -2.06 1.97 2.54
N PHE A 158 -3.07 2.79 2.84
CA PHE A 158 -2.83 4.12 3.45
C PHE A 158 -2.67 4.05 4.98
N VAL A 159 -3.31 3.09 5.66
CA VAL A 159 -3.42 3.07 7.13
C VAL A 159 -2.05 3.16 7.81
N LEU A 160 -1.12 2.28 7.41
CA LEU A 160 0.14 2.11 8.13
C LEU A 160 1.12 3.28 7.90
N PRO A 161 1.35 3.77 6.65
CA PRO A 161 2.10 5.01 6.44
C PRO A 161 1.51 6.22 7.18
N VAL A 162 0.18 6.41 7.11
CA VAL A 162 -0.50 7.52 7.80
C VAL A 162 -0.26 7.44 9.29
N MET A 163 -0.43 6.27 9.90
CA MET A 163 -0.26 6.10 11.34
C MET A 163 1.18 6.37 11.80
N MET A 164 2.17 5.95 11.01
CA MET A 164 3.57 6.12 11.38
C MET A 164 4.04 7.57 11.20
N VAL A 165 3.62 8.25 10.14
CA VAL A 165 4.01 9.64 9.85
C VAL A 165 3.20 10.65 10.66
N GLU A 166 1.89 10.47 10.75
CA GLU A 166 0.96 11.46 11.34
C GLU A 166 0.54 11.12 12.79
N GLY A 167 0.98 9.98 13.32
CA GLY A 167 0.82 9.59 14.71
C GLY A 167 -0.18 8.44 14.93
N ALA A 168 -0.05 7.78 16.08
CA ALA A 168 -0.76 6.54 16.40
C ALA A 168 -2.23 6.72 16.87
N ASN A 169 -2.81 7.92 16.75
CA ASN A 169 -4.20 8.14 17.12
C ASN A 169 -5.13 7.46 16.11
N ILE A 170 -5.94 6.51 16.57
CA ILE A 170 -6.80 5.67 15.74
C ILE A 170 -7.81 6.51 14.94
N GLY A 171 -8.51 7.43 15.60
CA GLY A 171 -9.54 8.27 14.95
C GLY A 171 -8.94 9.19 13.89
N ASN A 172 -7.82 9.86 14.21
CA ASN A 172 -7.11 10.69 13.24
C ASN A 172 -6.61 9.85 12.05
N THR A 173 -6.02 8.67 12.32
CA THR A 173 -5.51 7.77 11.28
C THR A 173 -6.62 7.35 10.33
N ILE A 174 -7.79 6.94 10.85
CA ILE A 174 -8.93 6.53 10.02
C ILE A 174 -9.42 7.70 9.16
N SER A 175 -9.67 8.85 9.78
CA SER A 175 -10.16 10.05 9.07
C SER A 175 -9.19 10.47 7.96
N ARG A 176 -7.89 10.50 8.27
CA ARG A 176 -6.84 10.87 7.31
C ARG A 176 -6.70 9.86 6.18
N THR A 177 -6.71 8.57 6.50
CA THR A 177 -6.66 7.47 5.53
C THR A 177 -7.82 7.58 4.54
N LEU A 178 -9.04 7.77 5.03
CA LEU A 178 -10.22 7.94 4.17
C LEU A 178 -10.13 9.21 3.32
N THR A 179 -9.67 10.33 3.90
CA THR A 179 -9.49 11.59 3.17
C THR A 179 -8.51 11.41 2.01
N LEU A 180 -7.33 10.83 2.26
CA LEU A 180 -6.30 10.62 1.24
C LEU A 180 -6.74 9.61 0.17
N ALA A 181 -7.43 8.54 0.58
CA ALA A 181 -7.95 7.54 -0.35
C ALA A 181 -8.98 8.14 -1.31
N HIS A 182 -9.88 9.03 -0.84
CA HIS A 182 -10.97 9.58 -1.65
C HIS A 182 -10.60 10.83 -2.46
N ARG A 183 -9.65 11.66 -1.99
CA ARG A 183 -9.30 12.93 -2.67
C ARG A 183 -8.85 12.75 -4.13
N ASN A 184 -8.23 11.62 -4.46
CA ASN A 184 -7.89 11.21 -5.82
C ASN A 184 -8.33 9.77 -6.09
N PHE A 185 -9.56 9.45 -5.68
CA PHE A 185 -10.13 8.10 -5.65
C PHE A 185 -9.78 7.24 -6.88
N TRP A 186 -10.11 7.72 -8.08
CA TRP A 186 -9.88 6.97 -9.32
C TRP A 186 -8.41 6.72 -9.62
N SER A 187 -7.54 7.70 -9.34
CA SER A 187 -6.10 7.54 -9.52
C SER A 187 -5.53 6.53 -8.52
N ASN A 188 -5.93 6.62 -7.25
CA ASN A 188 -5.47 5.72 -6.21
C ASN A 188 -5.89 4.27 -6.50
N ILE A 189 -7.17 4.05 -6.78
CA ILE A 189 -7.71 2.74 -7.15
C ILE A 189 -7.05 2.22 -8.43
N GLY A 190 -6.92 3.04 -9.46
CA GLY A 190 -6.29 2.64 -10.72
C GLY A 190 -4.84 2.18 -10.52
N TRP A 191 -4.06 2.89 -9.70
CA TRP A 191 -2.69 2.50 -9.42
C TRP A 191 -2.62 1.21 -8.59
N VAL A 192 -3.47 1.07 -7.58
CA VAL A 192 -3.55 -0.17 -6.78
C VAL A 192 -3.95 -1.34 -7.68
N ALA A 193 -4.89 -1.16 -8.60
CA ALA A 193 -5.31 -2.18 -9.56
C ALA A 193 -4.14 -2.67 -10.44
N VAL A 194 -3.45 -1.74 -11.10
CA VAL A 194 -2.31 -2.05 -11.97
C VAL A 194 -1.19 -2.72 -11.19
N PHE A 195 -0.89 -2.18 -10.01
CA PHE A 195 0.12 -2.75 -9.12
C PHE A 195 -0.21 -4.18 -8.68
N LEU A 196 -1.46 -4.46 -8.27
CA LEU A 196 -1.89 -5.81 -7.92
C LEU A 196 -1.77 -6.79 -9.09
N ILE A 197 -2.13 -6.37 -10.31
CA ILE A 197 -1.98 -7.20 -11.51
C ILE A 197 -0.50 -7.57 -11.70
N ILE A 198 0.41 -6.59 -11.59
CA ILE A 198 1.86 -6.82 -11.72
C ILE A 198 2.36 -7.79 -10.65
N VAL A 199 1.95 -7.59 -9.39
CA VAL A 199 2.35 -8.48 -8.28
C VAL A 199 1.82 -9.89 -8.50
N ILE A 200 0.57 -10.06 -8.95
CA ILE A 200 -0.01 -11.38 -9.26
C ILE A 200 0.78 -12.07 -10.37
N ILE A 201 1.02 -11.40 -11.50
CA ILE A 201 1.76 -11.97 -12.62
C ILE A 201 3.17 -12.39 -12.17
N THR A 202 3.86 -11.51 -11.45
CA THR A 202 5.21 -11.77 -10.93
C THR A 202 5.20 -12.96 -9.97
N SER A 203 4.20 -13.05 -9.09
CA SER A 203 4.05 -14.14 -8.13
C SER A 203 3.83 -15.48 -8.83
N VAL A 204 3.01 -15.52 -9.89
CA VAL A 204 2.77 -16.73 -10.70
C VAL A 204 4.04 -17.19 -11.40
N ILE A 205 4.79 -16.26 -12.01
CA ILE A 205 6.06 -16.56 -12.69
C ILE A 205 7.07 -17.11 -11.68
N LEU A 206 7.28 -16.42 -10.56
CA LEU A 206 8.23 -16.85 -9.54
C LEU A 206 7.82 -18.19 -8.90
N SER A 207 6.52 -18.40 -8.66
CA SER A 207 6.01 -19.69 -8.16
C SER A 207 6.29 -20.83 -9.13
N SER A 208 6.17 -20.58 -10.43
CA SER A 208 6.48 -21.56 -11.46
C SER A 208 7.98 -21.91 -11.48
N ILE A 209 8.86 -20.93 -11.25
CA ILE A 209 10.31 -21.14 -11.18
C ILE A 209 10.70 -22.01 -9.98
N ILE A 210 10.07 -21.83 -8.81
CA ILE A 210 10.32 -22.67 -7.61
C ILE A 210 10.04 -24.15 -7.88
N LEU A 211 9.08 -24.45 -8.74
CA LEU A 211 8.67 -25.83 -9.04
C LEU A 211 9.61 -26.53 -10.04
N LEU A 212 10.48 -25.81 -10.76
CA LEU A 212 11.37 -26.39 -11.78
C LEU A 212 12.26 -27.53 -11.26
N PRO A 213 12.94 -27.42 -10.09
CA PRO A 213 13.74 -28.52 -9.54
C PRO A 213 12.92 -29.77 -9.19
N PHE A 214 11.60 -29.64 -9.12
CA PHE A 214 10.66 -30.71 -8.78
C PHE A 214 9.80 -31.17 -9.96
N ALA A 215 10.05 -30.66 -11.17
CA ALA A 215 9.27 -30.97 -12.37
C ALA A 215 9.20 -32.47 -12.67
N GLY A 216 10.26 -33.24 -12.36
CA GLY A 216 10.25 -34.69 -12.51
C GLY A 216 9.20 -35.40 -11.65
N SER A 217 8.99 -34.96 -10.40
CA SER A 217 7.93 -35.50 -9.53
C SER A 217 6.54 -35.09 -10.01
N PHE A 218 6.41 -33.89 -10.58
CA PHE A 218 5.16 -33.39 -11.14
C PHE A 218 4.75 -34.13 -12.41
N LEU A 219 5.67 -34.33 -13.35
CA LEU A 219 5.43 -35.11 -14.57
C LEU A 219 5.02 -36.54 -14.24
N ARG A 220 5.70 -37.19 -13.28
CA ARG A 220 5.33 -38.53 -12.82
C ARG A 220 3.90 -38.59 -12.29
N THR A 221 3.45 -37.57 -11.55
CA THR A 221 2.07 -37.51 -11.05
C THR A 221 1.04 -37.34 -12.16
N ILE A 222 1.35 -36.56 -13.21
CA ILE A 222 0.45 -36.39 -14.36
C ILE A 222 0.28 -37.72 -15.11
N PHE A 223 1.38 -38.46 -15.31
CA PHE A 223 1.34 -39.74 -16.01
C PHE A 223 0.86 -40.91 -15.13
N ASN A 224 1.07 -40.83 -13.82
CA ASN A 224 0.63 -41.80 -12.82
C ASN A 224 -0.10 -41.07 -11.66
N PRO A 225 -1.41 -40.83 -11.76
CA PRO A 225 -2.15 -40.09 -10.73
C PRO A 225 -2.17 -40.79 -9.36
N ALA A 226 -1.85 -42.09 -9.29
CA ALA A 226 -1.63 -42.82 -8.04
C ALA A 226 -0.44 -42.27 -7.22
N GLU A 227 0.49 -41.54 -7.85
CA GLU A 227 1.65 -40.92 -7.21
C GLU A 227 1.36 -39.49 -6.70
N ALA A 228 0.11 -39.02 -6.68
CA ALA A 228 -0.23 -37.65 -6.27
C ALA A 228 0.22 -37.28 -4.83
N THR A 229 0.37 -38.26 -3.96
CA THR A 229 0.95 -38.08 -2.61
C THR A 229 2.41 -37.61 -2.64
N THR A 230 3.13 -37.83 -3.74
CA THR A 230 4.51 -37.36 -3.93
C THR A 230 4.61 -35.84 -4.05
N ILE A 231 3.56 -35.15 -4.53
CA ILE A 231 3.50 -33.68 -4.60
C ILE A 231 3.41 -33.07 -3.19
N ILE A 232 2.67 -33.71 -2.29
CA ILE A 232 2.57 -33.26 -0.88
C ILE A 232 3.93 -33.37 -0.19
N ASN A 233 4.71 -34.39 -0.54
CA ASN A 233 6.08 -34.54 -0.05
C ASN A 233 7.04 -33.49 -0.64
N VAL A 234 6.68 -32.75 -1.68
CA VAL A 234 7.52 -31.67 -2.23
C VAL A 234 7.46 -30.43 -1.34
N THR A 235 6.27 -30.06 -0.86
CA THR A 235 6.08 -28.81 -0.09
C THR A 235 6.77 -28.85 1.28
N THR A 236 7.07 -30.05 1.79
CA THR A 236 7.82 -30.27 3.04
C THR A 236 9.33 -30.39 2.82
N LYS A 237 9.83 -30.42 1.58
CA LYS A 237 11.26 -30.50 1.32
C LYS A 237 11.96 -29.22 1.77
N PRO A 238 13.12 -29.30 2.45
CA PRO A 238 13.89 -28.13 2.85
C PRO A 238 14.22 -27.20 1.69
N LEU A 239 14.53 -27.76 0.51
CA LEU A 239 14.81 -26.96 -0.68
C LEU A 239 13.58 -26.15 -1.14
N PHE A 240 12.38 -26.74 -1.11
CA PHE A 240 11.14 -26.03 -1.47
C PHE A 240 10.84 -24.90 -0.47
N ILE A 241 11.04 -25.17 0.83
CA ILE A 241 10.89 -24.18 1.91
C ILE A 241 11.83 -22.99 1.71
N ILE A 242 13.12 -23.25 1.42
CA ILE A 242 14.13 -22.20 1.20
C ILE A 242 13.79 -21.38 -0.07
N LEU A 243 13.46 -22.04 -1.17
CA LEU A 243 13.11 -21.35 -2.43
C LEU A 243 11.83 -20.53 -2.29
N SER A 244 10.81 -21.06 -1.60
CA SER A 244 9.57 -20.34 -1.31
C SER A 244 9.82 -19.13 -0.43
N ALA A 245 10.62 -19.28 0.63
CA ALA A 245 11.00 -18.17 1.48
C ALA A 245 11.79 -17.10 0.70
N ALA A 246 12.70 -17.50 -0.20
CA ALA A 246 13.46 -16.56 -1.04
C ALA A 246 12.57 -15.78 -2.01
N VAL A 247 11.60 -16.43 -2.66
CA VAL A 247 10.64 -15.75 -3.53
C VAL A 247 9.72 -14.81 -2.74
N ASN A 248 9.21 -15.27 -1.60
CA ASN A 248 8.42 -14.41 -0.71
C ASN A 248 9.24 -13.21 -0.26
N ALA A 249 10.53 -13.38 0.06
CA ALA A 249 11.43 -12.29 0.42
C ALA A 249 11.59 -11.23 -0.67
N LEU A 250 11.45 -11.61 -1.94
CA LEU A 250 11.49 -10.65 -3.05
C LEU A 250 10.22 -9.80 -3.09
N ILE A 251 9.05 -10.41 -2.85
CA ILE A 251 7.73 -9.77 -3.02
C ILE A 251 7.32 -8.98 -1.77
N LEU A 252 7.64 -9.48 -0.58
CA LEU A 252 7.18 -8.95 0.71
C LEU A 252 7.47 -7.43 0.90
N PRO A 253 8.63 -6.86 0.50
CA PRO A 253 8.89 -5.42 0.59
C PRO A 253 8.10 -4.57 -0.39
N VAL A 254 7.59 -5.15 -1.49
CA VAL A 254 7.02 -4.40 -2.61
C VAL A 254 5.73 -3.68 -2.19
N MET A 255 4.87 -4.37 -1.43
CA MET A 255 3.63 -3.81 -0.87
C MET A 255 3.87 -2.58 0.05
N PRO A 256 4.70 -2.66 1.11
CA PRO A 256 4.93 -1.53 2.00
C PRO A 256 5.68 -0.35 1.35
N VAL A 257 6.55 -0.60 0.36
CA VAL A 257 7.14 0.47 -0.46
C VAL A 257 6.05 1.19 -1.25
N PHE A 258 5.16 0.44 -1.90
CA PHE A 258 4.05 1.02 -2.65
C PHE A 258 3.07 1.79 -1.75
N ALA A 259 2.79 1.28 -0.55
CA ALA A 259 2.01 1.99 0.47
C ALA A 259 2.60 3.37 0.81
N CYS A 260 3.93 3.45 1.01
CA CYS A 260 4.62 4.73 1.21
C CYS A 260 4.45 5.66 0.00
N ILE A 261 4.58 5.15 -1.23
CA ILE A 261 4.43 5.97 -2.45
C ILE A 261 3.01 6.55 -2.53
N LEU A 262 1.98 5.74 -2.25
CA LEU A 262 0.59 6.21 -2.25
C LEU A 262 0.39 7.33 -1.22
N TYR A 263 0.85 7.11 0.01
CA TYR A 263 0.77 8.10 1.07
C TYR A 263 1.48 9.40 0.71
N PHE A 264 2.74 9.32 0.28
CA PHE A 264 3.54 10.50 -0.05
C PHE A 264 3.05 11.23 -1.29
N ASN A 265 2.56 10.52 -2.31
CA ASN A 265 1.87 11.16 -3.44
C ASN A 265 0.65 11.94 -2.96
N GLY A 266 -0.14 11.33 -2.07
CA GLY A 266 -1.29 11.97 -1.45
C GLY A 266 -0.85 13.26 -0.76
N LYS A 267 0.10 13.16 0.17
CA LYS A 267 0.60 14.26 1.00
C LYS A 267 1.22 15.40 0.18
N ALA A 268 2.13 15.09 -0.74
CA ALA A 268 2.79 16.06 -1.61
C ALA A 268 1.81 16.82 -2.51
N ARG A 269 0.66 16.20 -2.86
CA ARG A 269 -0.41 16.90 -3.56
C ARG A 269 -1.10 17.93 -2.69
N GLU A 270 -1.30 17.66 -1.40
CA GLU A 270 -1.99 18.57 -0.49
C GLU A 270 -1.16 19.80 -0.15
N GLU A 271 0.13 19.61 0.15
CA GLU A 271 1.04 20.70 0.52
C GLU A 271 1.21 21.72 -0.62
N GLN A 272 1.24 21.24 -1.86
CA GLN A 272 1.29 22.11 -3.04
C GLN A 272 -0.04 22.82 -3.32
N VAL A 273 -1.19 22.24 -2.97
CA VAL A 273 -2.49 22.94 -3.08
C VAL A 273 -2.58 24.04 -2.01
N GLN A 274 -2.01 23.82 -0.83
CA GLN A 274 -1.97 24.84 0.23
C GLN A 274 -1.04 26.01 -0.12
N THR A 275 0.05 25.79 -0.84
CA THR A 275 0.94 26.87 -1.33
C THR A 275 0.30 27.69 -2.46
N ILE A 276 -0.69 27.15 -3.17
CA ILE A 276 -1.42 27.85 -4.24
C ILE A 276 -2.67 28.60 -3.71
N ASN A 277 -2.98 28.54 -2.41
CA ASN A 277 -3.91 29.52 -1.83
C ASN A 277 -3.15 30.84 -1.69
N PRO A 278 -3.39 31.86 -2.54
CA PRO A 278 -2.82 33.17 -2.26
C PRO A 278 -3.37 33.61 -0.91
N ALA A 279 -2.47 33.97 0.00
CA ALA A 279 -2.78 34.45 1.33
C ALA A 279 -3.52 35.81 1.33
N ASN A 280 -4.19 36.19 0.23
CA ASN A 280 -4.97 37.41 0.17
C ASN A 280 -6.06 37.37 -0.94
N PRO A 281 -7.28 36.87 -0.67
CA PRO A 281 -8.39 36.93 -1.62
C PRO A 281 -8.93 38.35 -1.85
N GLU A 282 -8.40 39.38 -1.17
CA GLU A 282 -8.84 40.78 -1.35
C GLU A 282 -8.08 41.53 -2.46
N ASN A 283 -6.88 41.07 -2.86
CA ASN A 283 -6.07 41.76 -3.89
C ASN A 283 -6.24 41.20 -5.31
N GLU A 284 -6.99 40.11 -5.50
CA GLU A 284 -7.11 39.42 -6.79
C GLU A 284 -8.55 39.39 -7.34
N LYS A 285 -9.47 40.12 -6.71
CA LYS A 285 -10.76 40.42 -7.35
C LYS A 285 -10.54 41.63 -8.25
N VAL A 286 -10.64 41.40 -9.56
CA VAL A 286 -10.80 42.48 -10.56
C VAL A 286 -11.90 43.40 -10.05
N LYS A 287 -11.55 44.62 -9.64
CA LYS A 287 -12.52 45.59 -9.18
C LYS A 287 -13.30 46.06 -10.41
N VAL A 288 -14.54 46.48 -10.22
CA VAL A 288 -15.33 47.10 -11.31
C VAL A 288 -14.56 48.29 -11.91
N GLU A 289 -13.79 48.97 -11.05
CA GLU A 289 -12.83 50.03 -11.38
C GLU A 289 -11.79 49.60 -12.44
N ASP A 290 -11.32 48.36 -12.40
CA ASP A 290 -10.30 47.83 -13.32
C ASP A 290 -10.90 47.50 -14.70
N LEU A 291 -12.19 47.16 -14.76
CA LEU A 291 -12.92 46.90 -16.02
C LEU A 291 -13.25 48.17 -16.79
N TYR A 292 -13.21 49.32 -16.12
CA TYR A 292 -13.44 50.65 -16.70
C TYR A 292 -12.23 51.56 -16.53
N ALA A 293 -11.02 51.00 -16.36
CA ALA A 293 -9.81 51.78 -16.28
C ALA A 293 -9.70 52.66 -17.54
N LYS A 294 -9.76 53.98 -17.34
CA LYS A 294 -9.59 54.93 -18.43
C LYS A 294 -8.24 54.64 -19.09
N PRO A 295 -8.15 54.67 -20.44
CA PRO A 295 -6.89 54.40 -21.14
C PRO A 295 -5.75 55.35 -20.77
N TYR A 296 -6.09 56.49 -20.15
CA TYR A 296 -5.16 57.47 -19.62
C TYR A 296 -5.51 57.81 -18.18
N SER A 297 -4.51 57.91 -17.31
CA SER A 297 -4.67 58.54 -16.00
C SER A 297 -5.01 60.02 -16.17
N ASP A 298 -5.69 60.63 -15.19
CA ASP A 298 -6.08 62.06 -15.24
C ASP A 298 -4.86 63.00 -15.40
N ASP A 299 -3.68 62.53 -15.00
CA ASP A 299 -2.41 63.24 -15.14
C ASP A 299 -1.61 62.94 -16.43
N HIS A 300 -2.10 62.03 -17.28
CA HIS A 300 -1.38 61.65 -18.50
C HIS A 300 -1.38 62.83 -19.51
N PRO A 301 -0.22 63.20 -20.09
CA PRO A 301 -0.11 64.35 -20.99
C PRO A 301 -0.94 64.22 -22.28
N GLU A 302 -1.28 62.99 -22.66
CA GLU A 302 -2.11 62.68 -23.83
C GLU A 302 -3.59 62.43 -23.50
N ASN A 303 -4.04 62.73 -22.27
CA ASN A 303 -5.43 62.56 -21.89
C ASN A 303 -6.34 63.56 -22.66
N PRO A 304 -7.20 63.11 -23.58
CA PRO A 304 -8.01 63.98 -24.42
C PRO A 304 -9.06 64.79 -23.64
N GLU A 305 -9.45 64.35 -22.43
CA GLU A 305 -10.38 65.07 -21.55
C GLU A 305 -9.77 66.35 -20.97
N LYS A 306 -8.43 66.46 -20.92
CA LYS A 306 -7.73 67.66 -20.44
C LYS A 306 -7.75 68.81 -21.46
N THR A 307 -7.88 68.47 -22.74
CA THR A 307 -7.90 69.43 -23.86
C THR A 307 -9.28 70.06 -24.11
N SER A 308 -10.36 69.50 -23.56
CA SER A 308 -11.74 70.00 -23.81
C SER A 308 -12.19 71.14 -22.90
N ASP A 309 -11.54 71.36 -21.75
CA ASP A 309 -11.93 72.44 -20.81
C ASP A 309 -11.40 73.84 -21.20
N GLY A 310 -10.62 73.94 -22.28
CA GLY A 310 -10.05 75.21 -22.78
C GLY A 310 -10.91 75.96 -23.81
N LEU A 311 -12.07 75.43 -24.21
CA LEU A 311 -12.89 75.97 -25.31
C LEU A 311 -14.34 76.22 -24.88
N ASN A 312 -14.50 77.09 -23.88
CA ASN A 312 -15.75 77.83 -23.67
C ASN A 312 -15.41 79.28 -23.32
N VAL A 313 -15.19 80.08 -24.36
CA VAL A 313 -15.32 81.55 -24.36
C VAL A 313 -16.32 81.90 -25.45
#